data_AF-A0AAU9IH07-F1
#
_entry.id   AF-A0AAU9IH07-F1
#
_cell.length_a   1.000
_cell.length_b   1.000
_cell.length_c   1.000
_cell.angle_alpha   90.00
_cell.angle_beta   90.00
_cell.angle_gamma   90.00
#
_symmetry.space_group_name_H-M   'P 1'
#
loop_
_entity.id
_entity.type
_entity.pdbx_description
1 polymer ?
#
loop_
_entity_poly.entity_id
_entity_poly.type
_entity_poly.pdbx_seq_one_letter_code
_entity_poly.pdbx_strand_id
1 'polypeptide(L)'
;MKLPHLVILGLLLVASNCQDCYTFTCDTLDDLVCAIVYGSQNTVTLNDKGCSYLTCNHTYVEDAVVKSQATGDTINLPCFVGEETENNKIQLDYYVKCETRTANRDLVNGTFPKTCNTTDDCKLKDGDYADCLCGMDGNKYCYADKSSELYEDFWTVCSNHDGQMYYRDMLLWNYTVDNYITLYSAPFCAENLFPEYILNLNFIVDSSMIKTLGFLSLLVHLL
;
A
#
# COMPACT_ATOMS: atom_id res chain seq x y z
N MET A 1 -52.81 17.89 -39.91
CA MET A 1 -52.11 16.76 -39.26
C MET A 1 -50.87 17.32 -38.57
N LYS A 2 -50.77 17.17 -37.24
CA LYS A 2 -49.71 17.73 -36.39
C LYS A 2 -48.57 16.70 -36.27
N LEU A 3 -47.34 17.08 -36.58
CA LEU A 3 -46.15 16.26 -36.27
C LEU A 3 -45.89 16.29 -34.75
N PRO A 4 -45.63 15.15 -34.09
CA PRO A 4 -45.21 15.14 -32.70
C PRO A 4 -43.72 15.51 -32.60
N HIS A 5 -43.41 16.40 -31.66
CA HIS A 5 -42.04 16.70 -31.26
C HIS A 5 -41.43 15.47 -30.57
N LEU A 6 -40.43 14.90 -31.23
CA LEU A 6 -39.57 13.86 -30.71
C LEU A 6 -38.68 14.49 -29.63
N VAL A 7 -39.05 14.33 -28.37
CA VAL A 7 -38.20 14.67 -27.22
C VAL A 7 -37.12 13.60 -27.13
N ILE A 8 -35.96 13.87 -27.72
CA ILE A 8 -34.73 13.08 -27.51
C ILE A 8 -34.23 13.44 -26.11
N LEU A 9 -34.69 12.68 -25.13
CA LEU A 9 -34.13 12.68 -23.78
C LEU A 9 -32.75 12.01 -23.88
N GLY A 10 -31.71 12.82 -24.05
CA GLY A 10 -30.33 12.35 -24.04
C GLY A 10 -30.01 11.74 -22.68
N LEU A 11 -29.96 10.41 -22.63
CA LEU A 11 -29.26 9.69 -21.57
C LEU A 11 -27.79 10.15 -21.60
N LEU A 12 -27.42 11.07 -20.72
CA LEU A 12 -26.04 11.17 -20.27
C LEU A 12 -25.73 9.86 -19.54
N LEU A 13 -25.19 8.90 -20.29
CA LEU A 13 -24.40 7.81 -19.73
C LEU A 13 -23.23 8.46 -19.01
N VAL A 14 -23.37 8.66 -17.71
CA VAL A 14 -22.24 8.92 -16.82
C VAL A 14 -21.42 7.64 -16.91
N ALA A 15 -20.38 7.65 -17.75
CA ALA A 15 -19.41 6.58 -17.78
C ALA A 15 -18.83 6.52 -16.36
N SER A 16 -19.28 5.53 -15.59
CA SER A 16 -18.64 5.15 -14.34
C SER A 16 -17.20 4.86 -14.74
N ASN A 17 -16.29 5.77 -14.43
CA ASN A 17 -14.86 5.56 -14.66
C ASN A 17 -14.46 4.42 -13.72
N CYS A 18 -14.58 3.18 -14.20
CA CYS A 18 -13.81 2.09 -13.64
C CYS A 18 -12.36 2.47 -13.91
N GLN A 19 -11.76 3.17 -12.96
CA GLN A 19 -10.34 3.51 -13.04
C GLN A 19 -9.61 2.17 -12.89
N ASP A 20 -9.01 1.73 -13.99
CA ASP A 20 -8.21 0.52 -14.05
C ASP A 20 -6.96 0.73 -13.20
N CYS A 21 -6.60 -0.26 -12.39
CA CYS A 21 -5.42 -0.17 -11.53
C CYS A 21 -4.14 -0.33 -12.34
N TYR A 22 -3.13 0.48 -12.02
CA TYR A 22 -1.82 0.33 -12.66
C TYR A 22 -1.20 -1.01 -12.27
N THR A 23 -0.60 -1.69 -13.25
CA THR A 23 0.18 -2.90 -13.00
C THR A 23 1.66 -2.54 -12.94
N PHE A 24 2.28 -2.83 -11.80
CA PHE A 24 3.70 -2.67 -11.57
C PHE A 24 4.42 -3.97 -11.94
N THR A 25 5.46 -3.85 -12.75
CA THR A 25 6.32 -4.95 -13.18
C THR A 25 7.77 -4.62 -12.89
N CYS A 26 8.61 -5.64 -12.78
CA CYS A 26 10.05 -5.47 -12.62
C CYS A 26 10.75 -5.71 -13.96
N ASP A 27 11.70 -4.84 -14.31
CA ASP A 27 12.62 -5.05 -15.41
C ASP A 27 13.98 -4.42 -15.09
N THR A 28 15.00 -4.79 -15.85
CA THR A 28 16.32 -4.18 -15.75
C THR A 28 16.35 -2.87 -16.54
N LEU A 29 16.45 -1.76 -15.81
CA LEU A 29 16.60 -0.42 -16.39
C LEU A 29 18.05 0.07 -16.25
N ASP A 30 18.30 1.28 -16.77
CA ASP A 30 19.54 2.02 -16.51
C ASP A 30 19.66 2.35 -15.00
N ASP A 31 20.86 2.28 -14.45
CA ASP A 31 21.10 2.43 -13.00
C ASP A 31 20.72 3.83 -12.44
N LEU A 32 20.48 4.81 -13.31
CA LEU A 32 19.99 6.14 -12.96
C LEU A 32 18.48 6.32 -13.16
N VAL A 33 17.76 5.27 -13.59
CA VAL A 33 16.31 5.28 -13.78
C VAL A 33 15.66 4.44 -12.69
N CYS A 34 14.76 5.04 -11.92
CA CYS A 34 13.98 4.34 -10.91
C CYS A 34 12.86 3.52 -11.55
N ALA A 35 12.07 4.15 -12.42
CA ALA A 35 10.89 3.55 -12.99
C ALA A 35 10.49 4.23 -14.31
N ILE A 36 9.68 3.53 -15.11
CA ILE A 36 9.06 4.05 -16.32
C ILE A 36 7.55 3.84 -16.19
N VAL A 37 6.79 4.94 -16.28
CA VAL A 37 5.32 4.90 -16.27
C VAL A 37 4.82 4.97 -17.71
N TYR A 38 4.03 3.99 -18.14
CA TYR A 38 3.44 3.92 -19.48
C TYR A 38 1.93 4.21 -19.42
N GLY A 39 1.55 5.50 -19.47
CA GLY A 39 0.16 5.93 -19.25
C GLY A 39 -0.88 5.29 -20.16
N SER A 40 -0.56 5.10 -21.44
CA SER A 40 -1.45 4.44 -22.42
C SER A 40 -1.65 2.94 -22.17
N GLN A 41 -0.76 2.31 -21.40
CA GLN A 41 -0.79 0.88 -21.11
C GLN A 41 -1.24 0.57 -19.68
N ASN A 42 -1.38 1.60 -18.83
CA ASN A 42 -1.69 1.45 -17.41
C ASN A 42 -0.65 0.58 -16.67
N THR A 43 0.62 0.71 -17.05
CA THR A 43 1.73 -0.08 -16.47
C THR A 43 2.83 0.81 -15.93
N VAL A 44 3.51 0.32 -14.90
CA VAL A 44 4.74 0.89 -14.34
C VAL A 44 5.81 -0.19 -14.37
N THR A 45 6.96 0.09 -14.98
CA THR A 45 8.14 -0.78 -14.88
C THR A 45 9.09 -0.19 -13.85
N LEU A 46 9.34 -0.94 -12.78
CA LEU A 46 10.29 -0.63 -11.72
C LEU A 46 11.66 -1.24 -12.04
N ASN A 47 12.73 -0.53 -11.70
CA ASN A 47 14.09 -1.02 -11.89
C ASN A 47 14.44 -2.10 -10.87
N ASP A 48 14.65 -3.33 -11.34
CA ASP A 48 14.98 -4.47 -10.50
C ASP A 48 16.37 -4.40 -9.84
N LYS A 49 17.26 -3.56 -10.36
CA LYS A 49 18.59 -3.27 -9.79
C LYS A 49 18.55 -2.23 -8.67
N GLY A 50 17.42 -1.54 -8.47
CA GLY A 50 17.34 -0.39 -7.58
C GLY A 50 18.04 0.85 -8.14
N CYS A 51 18.38 1.79 -7.26
CA CYS A 51 18.97 3.09 -7.61
C CYS A 51 20.45 3.25 -7.20
N SER A 52 21.20 2.16 -7.00
CA SER A 52 22.61 2.20 -6.59
C SER A 52 22.84 3.05 -5.32
N TYR A 53 23.54 4.18 -5.40
CA TYR A 53 23.77 5.12 -4.29
C TYR A 53 22.72 6.26 -4.21
N LEU A 54 21.79 6.29 -5.16
CA LEU A 54 20.63 7.18 -5.17
C LEU A 54 19.42 6.45 -4.58
N THR A 55 18.29 7.15 -4.47
CA THR A 55 17.05 6.62 -3.94
C THR A 55 15.91 6.70 -4.95
N CYS A 56 14.88 5.93 -4.68
CA CYS A 56 13.54 6.15 -5.19
C CYS A 56 12.54 6.00 -4.04
N ASN A 57 11.36 6.58 -4.18
CA ASN A 57 10.26 6.36 -3.25
C ASN A 57 8.96 6.14 -4.02
N HIS A 58 8.03 5.44 -3.38
CA HIS A 58 6.76 5.03 -3.96
C HIS A 58 5.87 6.23 -4.30
N THR A 59 5.78 7.22 -3.41
CA THR A 59 4.98 8.43 -3.62
C THR A 59 5.39 9.18 -4.89
N TYR A 60 6.68 9.26 -5.20
CA TYR A 60 7.19 9.88 -6.43
C TYR A 60 6.73 9.13 -7.68
N VAL A 61 6.65 7.80 -7.61
CA VAL A 61 6.11 6.97 -8.69
C VAL A 61 4.59 7.13 -8.81
N GLU A 62 3.85 7.17 -7.69
CA GLU A 62 2.40 7.39 -7.69
C GLU A 62 2.01 8.76 -8.26
N ASP A 63 2.72 9.83 -7.89
CA ASP A 63 2.51 11.17 -8.44
C ASP A 63 2.71 11.19 -9.98
N ALA A 64 3.70 10.45 -10.46
CA ALA A 64 3.95 10.29 -11.89
C ALA A 64 2.87 9.46 -12.59
N VAL A 65 2.32 8.44 -11.92
CA VAL A 65 1.16 7.68 -12.41
C VAL A 65 -0.05 8.60 -12.59
N VAL A 66 -0.38 9.43 -11.59
CA VAL A 66 -1.49 10.39 -11.68
C VAL A 66 -1.29 11.36 -12.85
N LYS A 67 -0.06 11.88 -13.00
CA LYS A 67 0.28 12.77 -14.12
C LYS A 67 0.16 12.06 -15.47
N SER A 68 0.67 10.84 -15.58
CA SER A 68 0.65 10.03 -16.79
C SER A 68 -0.78 9.61 -17.17
N GLN A 69 -1.66 9.32 -16.20
CA GLN A 69 -3.09 9.10 -16.44
C GLN A 69 -3.76 10.31 -17.10
N ALA A 70 -3.40 11.52 -16.65
CA ALA A 70 -4.00 12.74 -17.16
C ALA A 70 -3.57 13.08 -18.60
N THR A 71 -2.34 12.69 -19.00
CA THR A 71 -1.79 13.05 -20.33
C THR A 71 -1.69 11.88 -21.31
N GLY A 72 -1.67 10.65 -20.83
CA GLY A 72 -1.37 9.43 -21.59
C GLY A 72 0.12 9.23 -21.90
N ASP A 73 1.00 10.11 -21.41
CA ASP A 73 2.43 10.11 -21.77
C ASP A 73 3.20 8.99 -21.07
N THR A 74 4.32 8.59 -21.69
CA THR A 74 5.34 7.80 -21.00
C THR A 74 6.25 8.73 -20.20
N ILE A 75 6.45 8.44 -18.91
CA ILE A 75 7.28 9.23 -18.01
C ILE A 75 8.43 8.36 -17.50
N ASN A 76 9.67 8.74 -17.83
CA ASN A 76 10.86 8.14 -17.23
C ASN A 76 11.19 8.88 -15.93
N LEU A 77 11.27 8.14 -14.82
CA LEU A 77 11.57 8.69 -13.50
C LEU A 77 13.03 8.42 -13.15
N PRO A 78 13.87 9.47 -13.03
CA PRO A 78 15.24 9.29 -12.62
C PRO A 78 15.31 8.92 -11.12
N CYS A 79 16.35 8.19 -10.75
CA CYS A 79 16.77 8.11 -9.36
C CYS A 79 17.23 9.49 -8.87
N PHE A 80 17.08 9.78 -7.58
CA PHE A 80 17.43 11.08 -7.01
C PHE A 80 18.25 10.95 -5.73
N VAL A 81 18.92 12.03 -5.33
CA VAL A 81 19.64 12.08 -4.05
C VAL A 81 18.60 12.15 -2.95
N GLY A 82 18.55 11.12 -2.09
CA GLY A 82 17.63 11.09 -0.96
C GLY A 82 17.93 12.23 0.01
N GLU A 83 16.89 12.79 0.59
CA GLU A 83 17.06 13.69 1.72
C GLU A 83 17.59 12.88 2.91
N GLU A 84 18.67 13.35 3.53
CA GLU A 84 19.07 12.81 4.84
C GLU A 84 17.91 13.10 5.78
N THR A 85 17.19 12.06 6.20
CA THR A 85 16.20 12.21 7.25
C THR A 85 16.92 12.64 8.51
N GLU A 86 16.59 13.82 9.03
CA GLU A 86 17.10 14.25 10.32
C GLU A 86 16.73 13.17 11.35
N ASN A 87 17.75 12.54 11.93
CA ASN A 87 17.61 11.54 12.98
C ASN A 87 17.12 12.22 14.26
N ASN A 88 15.86 12.59 14.27
CA ASN A 88 15.18 12.98 15.49
C ASN A 88 15.14 11.75 16.38
N LYS A 89 15.72 11.89 17.57
CA LYS A 89 15.69 10.85 18.60
C LYS A 89 14.26 10.70 19.09
N ILE A 90 13.49 9.83 18.46
CA ILE A 90 12.17 9.44 18.94
C ILE A 90 12.40 8.30 19.92
N GLN A 91 11.96 8.47 21.16
CA GLN A 91 11.94 7.38 22.12
C GLN A 91 10.91 6.34 21.62
N LEU A 92 11.32 5.10 21.40
CA LEU A 92 10.45 4.05 20.85
C LEU A 92 10.11 2.95 21.86
N ASP A 93 10.93 2.78 22.89
CA ASP A 93 10.81 1.72 23.89
C ASP A 93 9.98 2.18 25.11
N TYR A 94 8.75 2.61 24.84
CA TYR A 94 7.76 2.86 25.88
C TYR A 94 6.41 2.26 25.51
N TYR A 95 5.61 1.92 26.52
CA TYR A 95 4.29 1.35 26.31
C TYR A 95 3.27 2.43 25.94
N VAL A 96 2.48 2.16 24.91
CA VAL A 96 1.32 2.95 24.49
C VAL A 96 0.06 2.13 24.63
N LYS A 97 -1.05 2.79 24.96
CA LYS A 97 -2.36 2.15 25.01
C LYS A 97 -2.82 1.80 23.59
N CYS A 98 -3.31 0.59 23.40
CA CYS A 98 -3.95 0.24 22.13
C CYS A 98 -5.33 0.89 22.00
N GLU A 99 -5.79 0.93 20.76
CA GLU A 99 -7.17 1.26 20.44
C GLU A 99 -8.12 0.16 20.94
N THR A 100 -9.42 0.47 20.93
CA THR A 100 -10.46 -0.52 21.25
C THR A 100 -10.79 -1.31 20.00
N ARG A 101 -10.79 -2.64 20.08
CA ARG A 101 -11.20 -3.51 18.97
C ARG A 101 -12.69 -3.37 18.71
N THR A 102 -13.06 -3.08 17.46
CA THR A 102 -14.45 -3.11 17.01
C THR A 102 -14.83 -4.55 16.63
N ALA A 103 -15.99 -5.02 17.07
CA ALA A 103 -16.44 -6.38 16.74
C ALA A 103 -16.90 -6.48 15.26
N ASN A 104 -16.87 -7.70 14.70
CA ASN A 104 -17.49 -8.05 13.42
C ASN A 104 -16.97 -7.28 12.18
N ARG A 105 -15.69 -6.91 12.15
CA ARG A 105 -15.07 -6.22 11.02
C ARG A 105 -14.43 -7.15 9.97
N ASP A 106 -14.80 -8.42 9.97
CA ASP A 106 -14.45 -9.35 8.88
C ASP A 106 -15.44 -9.25 7.73
N LEU A 107 -15.04 -9.78 6.58
CA LEU A 107 -15.91 -9.93 5.42
C LEU A 107 -17.07 -10.88 5.71
N VAL A 108 -18.26 -10.56 5.18
CA VAL A 108 -19.40 -11.48 5.17
C VAL A 108 -19.08 -12.73 4.35
N ASN A 109 -18.36 -12.55 3.23
CA ASN A 109 -18.03 -13.61 2.28
C ASN A 109 -16.54 -13.59 1.94
N GLY A 110 -15.80 -14.61 2.36
CA GLY A 110 -14.36 -14.78 2.11
C GLY A 110 -13.48 -14.28 3.25
N THR A 111 -12.18 -14.17 2.99
CA THR A 111 -11.15 -13.71 3.94
C THR A 111 -10.25 -12.68 3.27
N PHE A 112 -9.63 -11.79 4.04
CA PHE A 112 -8.61 -10.88 3.51
C PHE A 112 -7.30 -11.65 3.19
N PRO A 113 -6.56 -11.28 2.13
CA PRO A 113 -6.94 -10.32 1.09
C PRO A 113 -8.00 -10.92 0.15
N LYS A 114 -9.04 -10.15 -0.16
CA LYS A 114 -10.10 -10.55 -1.10
C LYS A 114 -10.12 -9.59 -2.27
N THR A 115 -10.06 -10.10 -3.49
CA THR A 115 -10.23 -9.29 -4.70
C THR A 115 -11.66 -8.73 -4.80
N CYS A 116 -11.80 -7.50 -5.27
CA CYS A 116 -13.08 -6.82 -5.45
C CYS A 116 -13.16 -6.12 -6.80
N ASN A 117 -14.36 -5.90 -7.32
CA ASN A 117 -14.60 -5.00 -8.44
C ASN A 117 -15.14 -3.65 -7.94
N THR A 118 -15.98 -3.70 -6.88
CA THR A 118 -16.53 -2.53 -6.20
C THR A 118 -16.52 -2.73 -4.68
N THR A 119 -16.76 -1.64 -3.95
CA THR A 119 -16.94 -1.64 -2.48
C THR A 119 -18.04 -2.60 -2.02
N ASP A 120 -19.06 -2.88 -2.83
CA ASP A 120 -20.15 -3.81 -2.49
C ASP A 120 -19.64 -5.25 -2.29
N ASP A 121 -18.55 -5.64 -2.96
CA ASP A 121 -17.90 -6.94 -2.79
C ASP A 121 -17.23 -7.08 -1.41
N CYS A 122 -17.02 -5.96 -0.73
CA CYS A 122 -16.28 -5.82 0.53
C CYS A 122 -17.19 -5.62 1.75
N LYS A 123 -18.42 -6.15 1.69
CA LYS A 123 -19.36 -6.10 2.82
C LYS A 123 -18.82 -6.80 4.07
N LEU A 124 -18.90 -6.11 5.20
CA LEU A 124 -18.45 -6.55 6.52
C LEU A 124 -19.59 -7.16 7.35
N LYS A 125 -19.25 -8.01 8.33
CA LYS A 125 -20.22 -8.73 9.18
C LYS A 125 -21.08 -7.80 10.04
N ASP A 126 -20.62 -6.60 10.35
CA ASP A 126 -21.39 -5.55 11.04
C ASP A 126 -22.40 -4.82 10.14
N GLY A 127 -22.36 -5.06 8.83
CA GLY A 127 -23.24 -4.46 7.84
C GLY A 127 -22.64 -3.30 7.05
N ASP A 128 -21.46 -2.80 7.45
CA ASP A 128 -20.71 -1.79 6.72
C ASP A 128 -19.99 -2.38 5.50
N TYR A 129 -19.24 -1.55 4.78
CA TYR A 129 -18.41 -1.95 3.64
C TYR A 129 -17.00 -1.41 3.83
N ALA A 130 -16.00 -2.24 3.57
CA ALA A 130 -14.62 -1.82 3.45
C ALA A 130 -14.31 -1.24 2.07
N ASP A 131 -13.30 -0.37 1.98
CA ASP A 131 -12.87 0.19 0.71
C ASP A 131 -12.33 -0.87 -0.25
N CYS A 132 -12.51 -0.66 -1.55
CA CYS A 132 -11.97 -1.50 -2.61
C CYS A 132 -10.83 -0.74 -3.30
N LEU A 133 -9.58 -1.04 -2.91
CA LEU A 133 -8.40 -0.27 -3.30
C LEU A 133 -7.55 -1.01 -4.32
N CYS A 134 -6.82 -0.28 -5.16
CA CYS A 134 -5.89 -0.86 -6.13
C CYS A 134 -4.66 -1.45 -5.44
N GLY A 135 -4.29 -2.67 -5.84
CA GLY A 135 -2.97 -3.23 -5.62
C GLY A 135 -2.00 -2.84 -6.73
N MET A 136 -0.73 -3.16 -6.50
CA MET A 136 0.36 -2.96 -7.46
C MET A 136 0.36 -3.99 -8.59
N ASP A 137 -0.41 -5.07 -8.49
CA ASP A 137 -0.49 -6.12 -9.52
C ASP A 137 -1.61 -5.90 -10.55
N GLY A 138 -2.25 -4.72 -10.52
CA GLY A 138 -3.38 -4.37 -11.38
C GLY A 138 -4.74 -4.86 -10.91
N ASN A 139 -4.81 -5.61 -9.80
CA ASN A 139 -6.08 -6.03 -9.19
C ASN A 139 -6.56 -5.03 -8.13
N LYS A 140 -7.84 -5.11 -7.73
CA LYS A 140 -8.38 -4.39 -6.57
C LYS A 140 -8.66 -5.35 -5.43
N TYR A 141 -8.47 -4.88 -4.19
CA TYR A 141 -8.62 -5.66 -2.98
C TYR A 141 -9.47 -4.93 -1.94
N CYS A 142 -10.25 -5.69 -1.17
CA CYS A 142 -10.94 -5.18 -0.01
C CYS A 142 -9.91 -4.80 1.07
N TYR A 143 -9.97 -3.54 1.52
CA TYR A 143 -9.12 -3.03 2.59
C TYR A 143 -9.50 -3.66 3.93
N ALA A 144 -8.53 -4.26 4.61
CA ALA A 144 -8.78 -4.95 5.86
C ALA A 144 -8.84 -3.94 7.02
N ASP A 145 -9.96 -3.92 7.74
CA ASP A 145 -10.05 -3.18 9.00
C ASP A 145 -9.09 -3.79 10.03
N LYS A 146 -8.40 -2.95 10.79
CA LYS A 146 -7.48 -3.36 11.86
C LYS A 146 -8.12 -4.29 12.89
N SER A 147 -9.44 -4.23 13.06
CA SER A 147 -10.19 -5.07 14.00
C SER A 147 -10.53 -6.47 13.46
N SER A 148 -10.28 -6.74 12.18
CA SER A 148 -10.54 -8.04 11.54
C SER A 148 -9.61 -9.14 12.07
N GLU A 149 -9.99 -10.39 11.82
CA GLU A 149 -9.23 -11.60 12.17
C GLU A 149 -7.87 -11.67 11.46
N LEU A 150 -7.67 -10.93 10.36
CA LEU A 150 -6.36 -10.82 9.69
C LEU A 150 -5.28 -10.29 10.63
N TYR A 151 -5.64 -9.42 11.56
CA TYR A 151 -4.72 -8.78 12.51
C TYR A 151 -4.89 -9.34 13.93
N GLU A 152 -5.25 -10.62 14.09
CA GLU A 152 -5.41 -11.24 15.41
C GLU A 152 -4.13 -11.19 16.26
N ASP A 153 -2.96 -11.30 15.62
CA ASP A 153 -1.66 -11.21 16.31
C ASP A 153 -1.46 -9.82 16.95
N PHE A 154 -1.87 -8.74 16.28
CA PHE A 154 -1.86 -7.39 16.85
C PHE A 154 -2.69 -7.34 18.14
N TRP A 155 -3.91 -7.88 18.11
CA TRP A 155 -4.81 -7.89 19.27
C TRP A 155 -4.35 -8.83 20.38
N THR A 156 -3.69 -9.91 20.02
CA THR A 156 -3.04 -10.84 20.97
C THR A 156 -1.92 -10.13 21.71
N VAL A 157 -1.01 -9.45 21.00
CA VAL A 157 0.06 -8.67 21.63
C VAL A 157 -0.50 -7.59 22.54
N CYS A 158 -1.52 -6.86 22.08
CA CYS A 158 -2.16 -5.82 22.85
C CYS A 158 -2.83 -6.33 24.15
N SER A 159 -3.55 -7.46 24.08
CA SER A 159 -4.28 -8.00 25.23
C SER A 159 -3.36 -8.58 26.31
N ASN A 160 -2.16 -9.05 25.94
CA ASN A 160 -1.18 -9.64 26.86
C ASN A 160 -0.52 -8.62 27.82
N HIS A 161 -0.65 -7.31 27.57
CA HIS A 161 -0.02 -6.24 28.36
C HIS A 161 -1.05 -5.20 28.84
N ASP A 162 -2.17 -5.66 29.42
CA ASP A 162 -3.23 -4.79 29.95
C ASP A 162 -3.78 -3.78 28.90
N GLY A 163 -3.82 -4.17 27.63
CA GLY A 163 -4.25 -3.29 26.54
C GLY A 163 -3.19 -2.27 26.12
N GLN A 164 -1.91 -2.60 26.29
CA GLN A 164 -0.77 -1.79 25.89
C GLN A 164 0.20 -2.56 25.01
N MET A 165 1.05 -1.85 24.27
CA MET A 165 2.16 -2.45 23.52
C MET A 165 3.30 -1.43 23.38
N TYR A 166 4.50 -1.88 23.00
CA TYR A 166 5.57 -0.92 22.73
C TYR A 166 5.21 0.00 21.56
N TYR A 167 5.58 1.27 21.65
CA TYR A 167 5.29 2.25 20.61
C TYR A 167 5.87 1.85 19.25
N ARG A 168 7.08 1.26 19.24
CA ARG A 168 7.68 0.69 18.02
C ARG A 168 6.81 -0.38 17.36
N ASP A 169 6.21 -1.26 18.15
CA ASP A 169 5.38 -2.35 17.65
C ASP A 169 4.07 -1.78 17.11
N MET A 170 3.50 -0.78 17.79
CA MET A 170 2.33 -0.03 17.29
C MET A 170 2.61 0.62 15.93
N LEU A 171 3.76 1.26 15.75
CA LEU A 171 4.14 1.87 14.47
C LEU A 171 4.29 0.81 13.36
N LEU A 172 4.90 -0.33 13.66
CA LEU A 172 5.03 -1.44 12.71
C LEU A 172 3.66 -1.95 12.26
N TRP A 173 2.75 -2.16 13.21
CA TRP A 173 1.41 -2.63 12.90
C TRP A 173 0.58 -1.61 12.13
N ASN A 174 0.65 -0.33 12.49
CA ASN A 174 -0.03 0.73 11.74
C ASN A 174 0.48 0.79 10.30
N TYR A 175 1.80 0.76 10.12
CA TYR A 175 2.39 0.71 8.78
C TYR A 175 1.90 -0.49 7.98
N THR A 176 1.89 -1.67 8.61
CA THR A 176 1.44 -2.91 7.96
C THR A 176 -0.03 -2.84 7.56
N VAL A 177 -0.90 -2.31 8.43
CA VAL A 177 -2.33 -2.15 8.14
C VAL A 177 -2.54 -1.17 7.00
N ASP A 178 -1.92 0.01 7.08
CA ASP A 178 -2.10 1.09 6.12
C ASP A 178 -1.56 0.72 4.72
N ASN A 179 -0.55 -0.16 4.66
CA ASN A 179 0.10 -0.57 3.41
C ASN A 179 -0.15 -2.03 3.03
N TYR A 180 -1.07 -2.74 3.69
CA TYR A 180 -1.23 -4.19 3.53
C TYR A 180 -1.45 -4.61 2.08
N ILE A 181 -2.36 -3.92 1.35
CA ILE A 181 -2.66 -4.23 -0.05
C ILE A 181 -1.42 -4.02 -0.92
N THR A 182 -0.72 -2.91 -0.72
CA THR A 182 0.51 -2.57 -1.43
C THR A 182 1.58 -3.63 -1.18
N LEU A 183 1.87 -3.95 0.08
CA LEU A 183 2.86 -4.96 0.46
C LEU A 183 2.50 -6.36 -0.08
N TYR A 184 1.22 -6.73 -0.04
CA TYR A 184 0.74 -8.02 -0.54
C TYR A 184 0.84 -8.16 -2.06
N SER A 185 0.60 -7.07 -2.81
CA SER A 185 0.55 -7.08 -4.28
C SER A 185 1.81 -6.54 -4.95
N ALA A 186 2.78 -6.06 -4.17
CA ALA A 186 4.02 -5.49 -4.67
C ALA A 186 4.82 -6.52 -5.47
N PRO A 187 5.39 -6.15 -6.63
CA PRO A 187 6.31 -7.03 -7.34
C PRO A 187 7.66 -7.09 -6.60
N PHE A 188 8.41 -8.18 -6.75
CA PHE A 188 9.59 -8.48 -5.92
C PHE A 188 10.66 -7.37 -5.86
N CYS A 189 10.79 -6.53 -6.90
CA CYS A 189 11.76 -5.45 -6.95
C CYS A 189 11.35 -4.22 -6.13
N ALA A 190 10.06 -4.07 -5.81
CA ALA A 190 9.55 -2.91 -5.07
C ALA A 190 10.20 -2.81 -3.68
N GLU A 191 10.42 -3.94 -3.00
CA GLU A 191 11.08 -3.97 -1.68
C GLU A 191 12.52 -3.41 -1.72
N ASN A 192 13.25 -3.66 -2.82
CA ASN A 192 14.62 -3.16 -2.99
C ASN A 192 14.65 -1.70 -3.46
N LEU A 193 13.62 -1.28 -4.18
CA LEU A 193 13.55 0.04 -4.82
C LEU A 193 12.97 1.12 -3.88
N PHE A 194 12.07 0.73 -2.97
CA PHE A 194 11.39 1.62 -2.03
C PHE A 194 11.88 1.34 -0.60
N PRO A 195 12.91 2.06 -0.12
CA PRO A 195 13.46 1.85 1.22
C PRO A 195 12.43 1.98 2.34
N GLU A 196 11.36 2.73 2.12
CA GLU A 196 10.26 2.89 3.08
C GLU A 196 9.42 1.63 3.29
N TYR A 197 9.44 0.66 2.36
CA TYR A 197 8.79 -0.64 2.54
C TYR A 197 9.55 -1.52 3.53
N ILE A 198 10.85 -1.28 3.65
CA ILE A 198 11.69 -1.83 4.70
C ILE A 198 11.54 -0.90 5.89
N LEU A 199 10.50 -1.10 6.72
CA LEU A 199 10.30 -0.30 7.93
C LEU A 199 11.49 -0.46 8.88
N ASN A 200 12.46 0.44 8.77
CA ASN A 200 13.68 0.36 9.55
C ASN A 200 13.55 1.10 10.87
N LEU A 201 12.85 0.47 11.81
CA LEU A 201 12.68 0.98 13.17
C LEU A 201 14.01 1.01 13.97
N ASN A 202 15.07 0.38 13.46
CA ASN A 202 16.39 0.40 14.10
C ASN A 202 17.16 1.71 13.86
N PHE A 203 16.87 2.48 12.80
CA PHE A 203 17.52 3.79 12.56
C PHE A 203 17.00 4.91 13.46
N ILE A 204 15.82 4.74 14.07
CA ILE A 204 15.27 5.68 15.05
C ILE A 204 15.97 5.52 16.41
N VAL A 205 16.70 4.41 16.62
CA VAL A 205 17.42 4.10 17.86
C VAL A 205 18.90 4.36 17.67
N ASP A 206 19.34 5.62 17.80
CA ASP A 206 20.77 5.91 17.78
C ASP A 206 21.47 5.46 19.08
N SER A 207 22.45 4.55 18.90
CA SER A 207 23.67 4.36 19.68
C SER A 207 23.70 3.55 20.99
N SER A 208 23.03 2.38 21.11
CA SER A 208 23.53 1.40 22.10
C SER A 208 23.37 -0.10 21.85
N MET A 209 22.61 -0.61 20.85
CA MET A 209 22.46 -2.07 20.69
C MET A 209 22.43 -2.58 19.24
N ILE A 210 23.54 -2.41 18.51
CA ILE A 210 23.79 -3.24 17.31
C ILE A 210 24.61 -4.46 17.74
N LYS A 211 23.94 -5.57 18.11
CA LYS A 211 24.57 -6.91 18.07
C LYS A 211 23.65 -8.08 17.72
N THR A 212 22.34 -7.90 17.56
CA THR A 212 21.47 -9.05 17.28
C THR A 212 20.18 -8.54 16.66
N LEU A 213 19.99 -8.74 15.35
CA LEU A 213 18.68 -8.86 14.68
C LEU A 213 18.90 -9.01 13.17
N GLY A 214 19.44 -10.16 12.77
CA GLY A 214 19.46 -10.64 11.38
C GLY A 214 18.27 -11.56 11.08
N PHE A 215 17.08 -11.29 11.62
CA PHE A 215 16.01 -12.31 11.67
C PHE A 215 14.64 -11.93 11.08
N LEU A 216 14.46 -10.72 10.54
CA LEU A 216 13.17 -10.32 9.95
C LEU A 216 13.08 -10.47 8.42
N SER A 217 14.18 -10.77 7.72
CA SER A 217 14.15 -11.11 6.29
C SER A 217 13.61 -12.53 5.99
N LEU A 218 13.10 -13.24 7.00
CA LEU A 218 12.74 -14.66 6.90
C LEU A 218 11.22 -14.93 6.91
N LEU A 219 10.38 -13.91 7.17
CA LEU A 219 8.92 -14.10 7.21
C LEU A 219 8.23 -13.93 5.86
N VAL A 220 8.89 -13.35 4.85
CA VAL A 220 8.33 -13.23 3.48
C VAL A 220 8.61 -14.47 2.61
N HIS A 221 9.47 -15.40 3.06
CA HIS A 221 9.81 -16.62 2.30
C HIS A 221 9.16 -17.91 2.84
N LEU A 222 8.15 -17.82 3.72
CA LEU A 222 7.50 -18.99 4.34
C LEU A 222 5.96 -19.00 4.25
N LEU A 223 5.37 -18.25 3.33
CA LEU A 223 3.97 -18.41 2.91
C LEU A 223 3.89 -18.46 1.39
#